data_AF-A0A9D8KDS7-F1
#
_entry.id   AF-A0A9D8KDS7-F1
#
_cell.length_a   1.000
_cell.length_b   1.000
_cell.length_c   1.000
_cell.angle_alpha   90.00
_cell.angle_beta   90.00
_cell.angle_gamma   90.00
#
_symmetry.space_group_name_H-M   'P 1'
#
loop_
_entity.id
_entity.type
_entity.pdbx_description
1 polymer ?
#
loop_
_entity_poly.entity_id
_entity_poly.type
_entity_poly.pdbx_seq_one_letter_code
_entity_poly.pdbx_strand_id
1 'polypeptide(L)'
;MARVKITFKGKGAESAGNIESVKVKRSLVTDISPDSEEWEAICNRCGKCCFDKLVDEDDNLVATSPCAYLDGETGLCTVYEKRFEMEADCLKLTPDNILEFDWLPDDCGYIKHFKLREKKEAKR
;
A
#
# COMPACT_ATOMS: atom_id res chain seq x y z
N MET A 1 -24.84 -14.24 -4.28
CA MET A 1 -23.95 -13.17 -3.78
C MET A 1 -22.70 -13.85 -3.21
N ALA A 2 -21.73 -14.14 -4.07
CA ALA A 2 -20.49 -14.78 -3.65
C ALA A 2 -19.57 -13.68 -3.09
N ARG A 3 -19.24 -13.78 -1.81
CA ARG A 3 -18.20 -12.95 -1.19
C ARG A 3 -16.87 -13.40 -1.80
N VAL A 4 -16.39 -12.73 -2.84
CA VAL A 4 -14.99 -12.84 -3.23
C VAL A 4 -14.20 -12.20 -2.10
N LYS A 5 -13.85 -13.01 -1.10
CA LYS A 5 -12.74 -12.69 -0.24
C LYS A 5 -11.56 -12.60 -1.19
N ILE A 6 -11.04 -11.39 -1.42
CA ILE A 6 -9.65 -11.28 -1.82
C ILE A 6 -8.89 -11.80 -0.60
N THR A 7 -8.70 -13.11 -0.52
CA THR A 7 -7.83 -13.68 0.49
C THR A 7 -6.45 -13.20 0.09
N PHE A 8 -5.97 -12.11 0.71
CA PHE A 8 -4.55 -11.89 0.88
C PHE A 8 -4.07 -13.00 1.82
N LYS A 9 -3.96 -14.20 1.24
CA LYS A 9 -3.30 -15.33 1.88
C LYS A 9 -1.86 -14.91 1.99
N GLY A 10 -1.52 -14.35 3.15
CA GLY A 10 -0.16 -14.07 3.58
C GLY A 10 0.72 -15.27 3.27
N LYS A 11 1.33 -15.22 2.10
CA LYS A 11 2.29 -16.16 1.57
C LYS A 11 3.16 -15.32 0.67
N GLY A 12 4.46 -15.39 0.93
CA GLY A 12 5.48 -14.63 0.24
C GLY A 12 5.19 -14.51 -1.26
N ALA A 13 5.42 -13.30 -1.74
CA ALA A 13 5.35 -12.89 -3.12
C ALA A 13 6.01 -13.91 -4.05
N GLU A 14 5.22 -14.75 -4.71
CA GLU A 14 5.56 -15.40 -5.98
C GLU A 14 4.25 -15.72 -6.70
N SER A 15 3.87 -14.93 -7.70
CA SER A 15 3.35 -15.39 -9.01
C SER A 15 2.83 -14.22 -9.85
N ALA A 16 3.69 -13.78 -10.78
CA ALA A 16 3.38 -13.56 -12.19
C ALA A 16 2.10 -12.77 -12.54
N GLY A 17 2.15 -11.45 -12.33
CA GLY A 17 1.49 -10.50 -13.22
C GLY A 17 2.51 -10.03 -14.26
N ASN A 18 2.25 -10.29 -15.54
CA ASN A 18 3.04 -9.81 -16.66
C ASN A 18 2.98 -8.27 -16.73
N ILE A 19 3.86 -7.59 -15.99
CA ILE A 19 4.08 -6.15 -16.10
C ILE A 19 5.20 -5.91 -17.11
N GLU A 20 4.82 -5.53 -18.32
CA GLU A 20 5.75 -4.97 -19.28
C GLU A 20 6.36 -3.68 -18.69
N SER A 21 7.59 -3.81 -18.20
CA SER A 21 8.68 -2.82 -18.34
C SER A 21 8.35 -1.35 -18.02
N VAL A 22 7.73 -1.04 -16.88
CA VAL A 22 8.05 0.24 -16.22
C VAL A 22 9.44 0.08 -15.61
N LYS A 23 10.42 0.50 -16.39
CA LYS A 23 11.85 0.50 -16.05
C LYS A 23 12.16 1.63 -15.06
N VAL A 24 11.44 1.68 -13.93
CA VAL A 24 11.94 2.40 -12.75
C VAL A 24 13.22 1.67 -12.34
N LYS A 25 14.34 2.39 -12.31
CA LYS A 25 15.62 1.81 -11.95
C LYS A 25 15.52 1.31 -10.50
N ARG A 26 15.27 0.00 -10.35
CA ARG A 26 15.14 -0.78 -9.09
C ARG A 26 16.34 -0.68 -8.14
N SER A 27 17.32 0.16 -8.45
CA SER A 27 18.63 0.22 -7.82
C SER A 27 18.76 1.24 -6.67
N LEU A 28 17.71 1.97 -6.30
CA LEU A 28 17.80 3.06 -5.30
C LEU A 28 16.77 2.97 -4.16
N VAL A 29 15.92 1.95 -4.14
CA VAL A 29 14.83 1.84 -3.16
C VAL A 29 15.05 0.75 -2.10
N THR A 30 16.12 -0.03 -2.24
CA THR A 30 16.37 -1.22 -1.42
C THR A 30 17.04 -0.95 -0.07
N ASP A 31 17.31 0.30 0.29
CA ASP A 31 18.12 0.61 1.48
C ASP A 31 17.32 0.82 2.79
N ILE A 32 15.98 0.90 2.72
CA ILE A 32 15.12 1.08 3.90
C ILE A 32 14.34 -0.21 4.14
N SER A 33 14.48 -0.81 5.32
CA SER A 33 13.70 -1.99 5.69
C SER A 33 12.22 -1.61 5.87
N PRO A 34 11.27 -2.48 5.46
CA PRO A 34 9.83 -2.21 5.58
C PRO A 34 9.31 -2.13 7.03
N ASP A 35 10.12 -2.53 7.99
CA ASP A 35 9.88 -2.46 9.44
C ASP A 35 10.72 -1.36 10.12
N SER A 36 11.50 -0.60 9.37
CA SER A 36 12.28 0.51 9.93
C SER A 36 11.40 1.68 10.32
N GLU A 37 11.79 2.38 11.40
CA GLU A 37 11.15 3.62 11.83
C GLU A 37 11.15 4.69 10.71
N GLU A 38 12.21 4.73 9.90
CA GLU A 38 12.31 5.58 8.71
C GLU A 38 11.21 5.30 7.67
N TRP A 39 10.82 4.03 7.51
CA TRP A 39 9.73 3.66 6.60
C TRP A 39 8.38 4.10 7.16
N GLU A 40 8.16 3.86 8.45
CA GLU A 40 6.92 4.25 9.13
C GLU A 40 6.77 5.78 9.23
N ALA A 41 7.88 6.53 9.28
CA ALA A 41 7.89 7.99 9.26
C ALA A 41 7.41 8.58 7.92
N ILE A 42 7.50 7.83 6.82
CA ILE A 42 6.96 8.24 5.51
C ILE A 42 5.43 8.14 5.49
N CYS A 43 4.84 7.31 6.35
CA CYS A 43 3.41 7.12 6.39
C CYS A 43 2.69 8.37 6.94
N ASN A 44 1.87 9.00 6.11
CA ASN A 44 1.03 10.15 6.51
C ASN A 44 -0.18 9.75 7.38
N ARG A 45 -0.29 8.48 7.80
CA ARG A 45 -1.44 7.93 8.54
C ARG A 45 -2.81 8.28 7.93
N CYS A 46 -2.88 8.40 6.61
CA CYS A 46 -4.05 8.91 5.90
C CYS A 46 -5.29 7.98 5.88
N GLY A 47 -5.22 6.78 6.46
CA GLY A 47 -6.34 5.83 6.52
C GLY A 47 -6.77 5.22 5.18
N LYS A 48 -6.26 5.69 4.03
CA LYS A 48 -6.69 5.27 2.69
C LYS A 48 -6.44 3.78 2.39
N CYS A 49 -5.37 3.21 2.96
CA CYS A 49 -5.06 1.78 2.88
C CYS A 49 -5.89 0.92 3.84
N CYS A 50 -6.58 1.52 4.82
CA CYS A 50 -7.43 0.82 5.79
C CYS A 50 -8.85 0.56 5.26
N PHE A 51 -9.15 0.93 4.01
CA PHE A 51 -10.43 0.65 3.39
C PHE A 51 -10.32 -0.60 2.53
N ASP A 52 -11.21 -1.55 2.78
CA ASP A 52 -11.38 -2.75 1.98
C ASP A 52 -11.63 -2.37 0.51
N LYS A 53 -10.87 -2.99 -0.39
CA LYS A 53 -10.95 -2.78 -1.83
C LYS A 53 -11.58 -4.01 -2.44
N LEU A 54 -12.73 -3.81 -3.08
CA LEU A 54 -13.41 -4.81 -3.88
C LEU A 54 -13.23 -4.44 -5.36
N VAL A 55 -13.13 -5.46 -6.20
CA VAL A 55 -13.18 -5.29 -7.66
C VAL A 55 -14.64 -5.48 -8.08
N ASP A 56 -15.18 -4.49 -8.79
CA ASP A 56 -16.53 -4.54 -9.35
C ASP A 56 -16.57 -5.37 -10.66
N GLU A 57 -17.77 -5.57 -11.22
CA GLU A 57 -17.99 -6.34 -12.47
C GLU A 57 -17.22 -5.77 -13.67
N ASP A 58 -16.87 -4.49 -13.63
CA ASP A 58 -16.12 -3.77 -14.68
C ASP A 58 -14.60 -3.67 -14.37
N ASP A 59 -14.06 -4.53 -13.51
CA ASP A 59 -12.65 -4.55 -13.05
C ASP A 59 -12.21 -3.28 -12.28
N ASN A 60 -13.17 -2.42 -11.92
CA ASN A 60 -12.90 -1.19 -11.19
C ASN A 60 -12.72 -1.47 -9.68
N LEU A 61 -11.63 -0.95 -9.11
CA LEU A 61 -11.35 -1.03 -7.68
C LEU A 61 -12.22 -0.02 -6.91
N VAL A 62 -13.21 -0.53 -6.18
CA VAL A 62 -14.13 0.24 -5.35
C VAL A 62 -13.82 0.05 -3.86
N ALA A 63 -13.74 1.14 -3.11
CA ALA A 63 -13.58 1.09 -1.65
C ALA A 63 -14.94 0.87 -1.00
N THR A 64 -15.11 -0.22 -0.24
CA THR A 64 -16.43 -0.58 0.33
C THR A 64 -16.55 -0.21 1.80
N SER A 65 -15.67 -0.71 2.67
CA SER A 65 -15.83 -0.62 4.12
C SER A 65 -14.51 -0.28 4.81
N PRO A 66 -14.54 0.62 5.81
CA PRO A 66 -13.37 0.87 6.63
C PRO A 66 -13.04 -0.35 7.49
N CYS A 67 -11.75 -0.52 7.80
CA CYS A 67 -11.24 -1.44 8.80
C CYS A 67 -11.95 -1.21 10.15
N ALA A 68 -12.12 -2.29 10.92
CA ALA A 68 -12.74 -2.24 12.25
C ALA A 68 -12.00 -1.32 13.25
N TYR A 69 -10.73 -1.03 12.99
CA TYR A 69 -9.88 -0.17 13.81
C TYR A 69 -9.68 1.24 13.26
N LEU A 70 -10.33 1.58 12.14
CA LEU A 70 -10.30 2.93 11.58
C LEU A 70 -11.28 3.82 12.35
N ASP A 71 -10.77 4.91 12.90
CA ASP A 71 -11.58 5.91 13.57
C ASP A 71 -12.31 6.79 12.55
N GLY A 72 -13.65 6.78 12.58
CA GLY A 72 -14.47 7.49 11.60
C GLY A 72 -14.46 9.01 11.73
N GLU A 73 -14.07 9.54 12.90
CA GLU A 73 -14.03 10.98 13.16
C GLU A 73 -12.69 11.59 12.73
N THR A 74 -11.58 10.90 13.02
CA THR A 74 -10.23 11.37 12.71
C THR A 74 -9.70 10.82 11.39
N GLY A 75 -10.25 9.71 10.89
CA GLY A 75 -9.73 8.99 9.73
C GLY A 75 -8.41 8.28 9.99
N LEU A 76 -8.04 8.07 11.26
CA LEU A 76 -6.76 7.48 11.66
C LEU A 76 -6.96 6.06 12.18
N CYS A 77 -5.95 5.21 11.99
CA CYS A 77 -5.95 3.86 12.57
C CYS A 77 -5.59 3.95 14.07
N THR A 78 -6.47 3.43 14.92
CA THR A 78 -6.29 3.41 16.38
C THR A 78 -5.21 2.43 16.84
N VAL A 79 -4.93 1.39 16.04
CA VAL A 79 -3.98 0.31 16.35
C VAL A 79 -2.78 0.28 15.41
N TYR A 80 -2.37 1.46 14.89
CA TYR A 80 -1.36 1.56 13.83
C TYR A 80 -0.07 0.75 14.10
N GLU A 81 0.46 0.80 15.32
CA GLU A 81 1.68 0.08 15.72
C GLU A 81 1.50 -1.45 15.73
N LYS A 82 0.29 -1.92 16.04
CA LYS A 82 -0.05 -3.35 16.15
C LYS A 82 -0.97 -3.82 15.03
N ARG A 83 -1.01 -3.09 13.90
CA ARG A 83 -1.98 -3.32 12.82
C ARG A 83 -1.91 -4.74 12.25
N PHE A 84 -0.70 -5.30 12.12
CA PHE A 84 -0.47 -6.65 11.62
C PHE A 84 -0.80 -7.74 12.64
N GLU A 85 -0.81 -7.41 13.93
CA GLU A 85 -1.20 -8.34 15.00
C GLU A 85 -2.72 -8.37 15.16
N MET A 86 -3.36 -7.20 15.06
CA MET A 86 -4.81 -7.02 15.24
C MET A 86 -5.59 -7.44 13.99
N GLU A 87 -5.08 -7.12 12.81
CA GLU A 87 -5.70 -7.45 11.52
C GLU A 87 -4.69 -8.13 10.59
N ALA A 88 -4.90 -9.42 10.31
CA ALA A 88 -4.05 -10.18 9.41
C ALA A 88 -4.18 -9.77 7.93
N ASP A 89 -5.24 -9.04 7.58
CA ASP A 89 -5.50 -8.53 6.23
C ASP A 89 -4.86 -7.15 6.00
N CYS A 90 -4.22 -6.58 7.04
CA CYS A 90 -3.66 -5.25 6.94
C CYS A 90 -2.56 -5.19 5.87
N LEU A 91 -2.67 -4.20 4.98
CA LEU A 91 -1.80 -4.07 3.82
C LEU A 91 -0.35 -3.75 4.25
N LYS A 92 0.57 -4.71 4.05
CA LYS A 92 1.99 -4.51 4.29
C LYS A 92 2.65 -3.85 3.09
N LEU A 93 2.72 -2.52 3.11
CA LEU A 93 3.45 -1.73 2.13
C LEU A 93 4.96 -1.85 2.38
N THR A 94 5.69 -2.31 1.39
CA THR A 94 7.15 -2.42 1.37
C THR A 94 7.69 -1.60 0.21
N PRO A 95 8.96 -1.15 0.26
CA PRO A 95 9.53 -0.40 -0.84
C PRO A 95 9.59 -1.16 -2.17
N ASP A 96 9.51 -2.49 -2.11
CA ASP A 96 9.52 -3.35 -3.29
C ASP A 96 8.14 -3.46 -3.94
N ASN A 97 7.07 -3.54 -3.12
CA ASN A 97 5.71 -3.76 -3.61
C ASN A 97 4.87 -2.49 -3.76
N ILE A 98 5.30 -1.36 -3.20
CA ILE A 98 4.51 -0.12 -3.21
C ILE A 98 4.17 0.34 -4.65
N LEU A 99 5.08 0.08 -5.59
CA LEU A 99 4.92 0.39 -7.01
C LEU A 99 3.99 -0.59 -7.74
N GLU A 100 3.69 -1.75 -7.15
CA GLU A 100 2.74 -2.72 -7.69
C GLU A 100 1.29 -2.33 -7.40
N PHE A 101 1.04 -1.44 -6.43
CA PHE A 101 -0.30 -0.99 -6.09
C PHE A 101 -0.74 0.21 -6.92
N ASP A 102 -1.38 -0.04 -8.07
CA ASP A 102 -1.86 1.02 -8.98
C ASP A 102 -3.02 1.86 -8.38
N TRP A 103 -3.80 1.27 -7.46
CA TRP A 103 -4.93 1.94 -6.82
C TRP A 103 -4.54 2.91 -5.70
N LEU A 104 -3.28 2.92 -5.28
CA LEU A 104 -2.84 3.86 -4.26
C LEU A 104 -2.76 5.27 -4.86
N PRO A 105 -3.48 6.26 -4.30
CA PRO A 105 -3.44 7.60 -4.84
C PRO A 105 -2.05 8.23 -4.65
N ASP A 106 -1.72 9.17 -5.54
CA ASP A 106 -0.45 9.91 -5.51
C ASP A 106 -0.20 10.68 -4.20
N ASP A 107 -1.29 10.99 -3.51
CA ASP A 107 -1.28 11.68 -2.22
C ASP A 107 -0.83 10.77 -1.06
N CYS A 108 -0.71 9.46 -1.27
CA CYS A 108 -0.19 8.53 -0.26
C CYS A 108 1.27 8.87 0.06
N GLY A 109 1.62 8.92 1.35
CA GLY A 109 2.96 9.31 1.81
C GLY A 109 4.08 8.47 1.18
N TYR A 110 3.86 7.16 1.06
CA TYR A 110 4.79 6.24 0.40
C TYR A 110 4.95 6.56 -1.09
N ILE A 111 3.86 6.61 -1.87
CA ILE A 111 3.93 6.93 -3.32
C ILE A 111 4.59 8.29 -3.55
N LYS A 112 4.19 9.29 -2.76
CA LYS A 112 4.75 10.64 -2.82
C LYS A 112 6.24 10.65 -2.57
N HIS A 113 6.74 9.88 -1.60
CA HIS A 113 8.18 9.76 -1.33
C HIS A 113 8.93 9.26 -2.57
N PHE A 114 8.41 8.24 -3.26
CA PHE A 114 9.01 7.70 -4.47
C PHE A 114 9.03 8.70 -5.61
N LYS A 115 7.88 9.32 -5.91
CA LYS A 115 7.79 10.30 -7.01
C LYS A 115 8.66 11.53 -6.77
N LEU A 116 8.81 11.96 -5.51
CA LEU A 116 9.71 13.07 -5.17
C LEU A 116 11.17 12.72 -5.43
N ARG A 117 11.58 11.46 -5.24
CA ARG A 117 12.93 10.99 -5.54
C ARG A 117 13.16 10.93 -7.05
N GLU A 118 12.24 10.39 -7.82
CA GLU A 118 12.33 10.39 -9.29
C GLU A 118 12.44 11.81 -9.86
N LYS A 119 11.63 12.76 -9.36
CA LYS A 119 11.70 14.17 -9.78
C LYS A 119 13.03 14.83 -9.44
N LYS A 120 13.65 14.47 -8.31
CA LYS A 120 14.98 14.98 -7.94
C LYS A 120 16.07 14.44 -8.85
N GLU A 121 15.99 13.18 -9.26
CA GLU A 121 16.94 12.55 -10.18
C GLU A 121 16.79 13.08 -11.60
N ALA A 122 15.56 13.24 -12.10
CA ALA A 122 15.31 13.76 -13.45
C ALA A 122 15.78 15.21 -13.64
N LYS A 123 15.97 15.95 -12.54
CA LYS A 123 16.47 17.33 -12.54
C LYS A 123 17.99 17.42 -12.39
N ARG A 124 18.67 16.29 -12.18
CA ARG A 124 20.13 16.20 -11.99
C ARG A 124 20.82 15.84 -13.30
#